data_AF-A0AA43L9J5-F1
#
_entry.id   AF-A0AA43L9J5-F1
#
_cell.length_a   1.000
_cell.length_b   1.000
_cell.length_c   1.000
_cell.angle_alpha   90.00
_cell.angle_beta   90.00
_cell.angle_gamma   90.00
#
_symmetry.space_group_name_H-M   'P 1'
#
loop_
_entity.id
_entity.type
_entity.pdbx_description
1 polymer ?
#
loop_
_entity_poly.entity_id
_entity_poly.type
_entity_poly.pdbx_seq_one_letter_code
_entity_poly.pdbx_strand_id
1 'polypeptide(L)' 'MMMGYGFGFGMFGLVINFLLILGVIYLVIKWVRGEGNSRFNDNTPERILDVRFAKGEITEEEYFRMKSILRD' A
#
# COMPACT_ATOMS: atom_id res chain seq x y z
N MET A 1 16.33 44.04 28.94
CA MET A 1 17.51 43.51 28.21
C MET A 1 17.42 41.99 28.37
N MET A 2 17.23 41.16 27.35
CA MET A 2 17.96 41.08 26.09
C MET A 2 17.02 40.67 24.95
N MET A 3 16.97 41.53 23.94
CA MET A 3 16.54 41.19 22.58
C MET A 3 17.67 40.40 21.91
N GLY A 4 17.37 39.27 21.26
CA GLY A 4 18.30 38.72 20.26
C GLY A 4 18.56 37.21 20.20
N TYR A 5 17.56 36.33 20.31
CA TYR A 5 17.73 34.89 20.00
C TYR A 5 16.62 34.31 19.09
N GLY A 6 15.94 35.15 18.30
CA GLY A 6 14.73 34.74 17.58
C GLY A 6 14.84 34.52 16.07
N PHE A 7 15.91 34.96 15.39
CA PHE A 7 15.90 35.06 13.93
C PHE A 7 16.67 33.97 13.17
N GLY A 8 17.61 33.26 13.83
CA GLY A 8 18.36 32.16 13.22
C GLY A 8 17.90 30.77 13.71
N PHE A 9 17.71 30.62 15.02
CA PHE A 9 17.22 29.38 15.63
C PHE A 9 15.73 29.12 15.42
N GLY A 10 14.93 30.17 15.23
CA GLY A 10 13.50 30.04 14.92
C GLY A 10 13.27 29.42 13.55
N MET A 11 14.02 29.85 12.54
CA MET A 11 13.86 29.35 11.17
C MET A 11 14.42 27.92 11.01
N PHE A 12 15.58 27.62 11.60
CA PHE A 12 16.10 26.25 11.66
C PHE A 12 15.20 25.31 12.47
N GLY A 13 14.66 25.78 13.61
CA GLY A 13 13.68 25.03 14.40
C GLY A 13 12.39 24.73 13.63
N LEU A 14 11.90 25.71 12.87
CA LEU A 14 10.74 25.53 11.99
C LEU A 14 11.00 24.51 10.87
N VAL A 15 12.17 24.57 10.22
CA VAL A 15 12.55 23.61 9.17
C VAL A 15 12.68 22.19 9.73
N ILE A 16 13.33 22.03 10.88
CA ILE A 16 13.46 20.72 11.55
C ILE A 16 12.08 20.18 11.94
N ASN A 17 11.20 21.03 12.48
CA ASN A 17 9.84 20.63 12.86
C ASN A 17 9.02 20.19 11.63
N PHE A 18 9.11 20.93 10.52
CA PHE A 18 8.49 20.56 9.25
C PHE A 18 9.00 19.22 8.70
N LEU A 19 10.32 19.00 8.73
CA LEU A 19 10.93 17.74 8.32
C LEU A 19 10.48 16.58 9.20
N LEU A 20 10.32 16.80 10.50
CA LEU A 20 9.79 15.81 11.44
C LEU A 20 8.35 15.42 11.09
N ILE A 21 7.48 16.41 10.85
CA ILE A 21 6.08 16.18 10.46
C ILE A 21 6.01 15.43 9.13
N LEU A 22 6.78 15.87 8.12
CA LEU A 22 6.85 15.19 6.82
C LEU A 22 7.39 13.76 6.95
N GLY A 23 8.39 13.53 7.81
CA GLY A 23 8.95 12.22 8.10
C GLY A 23 7.93 11.28 8.74
N VAL A 24 7.14 11.77 9.70
CA VAL A 24 6.05 11.00 10.33
C VAL A 24 4.97 10.68 9.30
N ILE A 25 4.53 11.66 8.51
CA ILE A 25 3.54 11.44 7.44
C ILE A 25 4.07 10.39 6.44
N TYR A 26 5.33 10.50 6.02
CA TYR A 26 5.95 9.53 5.13
C TYR A 26 6.01 8.13 5.74
N LEU A 27 6.36 8.02 7.03
CA LEU A 27 6.37 6.73 7.74
C LEU A 27 4.96 6.12 7.83
N VAL A 28 3.95 6.92 8.16
CA VAL A 28 2.54 6.48 8.19
C VAL A 28 2.10 6.02 6.80
N ILE A 29 2.37 6.80 5.75
CA ILE A 29 2.07 6.42 4.37
C ILE A 29 2.82 5.15 3.97
N LYS A 30 4.09 5.00 4.35
CA LYS A 30 4.89 3.80 4.07
C LYS A 30 4.39 2.57 4.82
N TRP A 31 3.88 2.73 6.04
CA TRP A 31 3.30 1.64 6.81
C TRP A 31 1.94 1.21 6.22
N VAL A 32 1.07 2.17 5.94
CA VAL A 32 -0.25 1.93 5.31
C VAL A 32 -0.10 1.37 3.89
N ARG A 33 0.86 1.86 3.10
CA ARG A 33 1.17 1.29 1.77
C ARG A 33 2.03 0.04 1.84
N GLY A 34 2.67 -0.23 2.98
CA GLY A 34 3.44 -1.45 3.26
C GLY A 34 2.55 -2.67 3.49
N GLU A 35 1.32 -2.46 3.95
CA GLU A 35 0.27 -3.49 3.97
C GLU A 35 -0.52 -3.57 2.65
N GLY A 36 -0.60 -2.48 1.89
CA GLY A 36 -1.24 -2.47 0.56
C GLY A 36 -0.42 -3.10 -0.57
N ASN A 37 0.79 -3.60 -0.28
CA ASN A 37 1.64 -4.30 -1.25
C ASN A 37 2.09 -5.68 -0.77
N SER A 38 1.22 -6.39 -0.03
CA SER A 38 0.84 -7.67 -0.61
C SER A 38 0.33 -7.30 -2.01
N ARG A 39 1.07 -7.51 -3.11
CA ARG A 39 1.19 -8.86 -3.68
C ARG A 39 0.10 -9.80 -3.13
N PHE A 40 -1.16 -9.32 -3.10
CA PHE A 40 -2.25 -10.12 -3.57
C PHE A 40 -1.70 -10.68 -4.86
N ASN A 41 -1.43 -11.97 -4.81
CA ASN A 41 -0.78 -12.71 -5.84
C ASN A 41 -1.74 -12.62 -7.03
N ASP A 42 -1.64 -11.54 -7.80
CA ASP A 42 -2.50 -11.22 -8.94
C ASP A 42 -2.39 -12.33 -10.00
N ASN A 43 -1.34 -13.15 -9.88
CA ASN A 43 -1.06 -14.34 -10.66
C ASN A 43 -1.42 -15.64 -9.92
N THR A 44 -2.23 -15.62 -8.86
CA THR A 44 -2.76 -16.85 -8.29
C THR A 44 -3.65 -17.48 -9.37
N PRO A 45 -3.45 -18.75 -9.73
CA PRO A 45 -4.28 -19.42 -10.72
C PRO A 45 -5.79 -19.30 -10.41
N GLU A 46 -6.16 -19.30 -9.14
CA GLU A 46 -7.54 -19.09 -8.68
C GLU A 46 -8.12 -17.74 -9.11
N ARG A 47 -7.36 -16.64 -8.97
CA ARG A 47 -7.85 -15.31 -9.34
C ARG A 47 -7.96 -15.14 -10.85
N ILE A 48 -7.12 -15.84 -11.62
CA ILE A 48 -7.24 -15.92 -13.07
C ILE A 48 -8.54 -16.64 -13.45
N LEU A 49 -8.88 -17.74 -12.77
CA LEU A 49 -10.16 -18.43 -12.98
C LEU A 49 -11.36 -17.54 -12.64
N ASP A 50 -11.31 -16.84 -11.50
CA ASP A 50 -12.38 -15.93 -11.08
C ASP A 50 -12.64 -14.82 -12.12
N VAL A 51 -11.57 -14.23 -12.66
CA VAL A 51 -11.67 -13.19 -13.71
C VAL A 51 -12.27 -13.76 -14.99
N ARG A 52 -11.88 -14.97 -15.41
CA ARG A 52 -12.39 -15.59 -16.64
C ARG A 52 -13.84 -16.03 -16.51
N PHE A 53 -14.23 -16.51 -15.33
CA PHE A 53 -15.62 -16.81 -15.01
C PHE A 53 -16.48 -15.55 -15.01
N ALA A 54 -16.01 -14.47 -14.37
CA ALA A 54 -16.72 -13.18 -14.36
C ALA A 54 -16.88 -12.57 -15.76
N LYS A 55 -15.92 -12.81 -16.66
CA LYS A 55 -16.02 -12.43 -18.08
C LYS A 55 -16.95 -13.33 -18.90
N GLY A 56 -17.40 -14.47 -18.36
CA GLY A 56 -18.16 -15.47 -19.08
C GLY A 56 -17.34 -16.25 -20.12
N GLU A 57 -16.01 -16.25 -19.99
CA GLU A 57 -15.12 -17.03 -20.88
C GLU A 57 -15.12 -18.53 -20.56
N ILE A 58 -15.54 -18.90 -19.35
CA ILE A 58 -15.62 -20.29 -18.87
C ILE A 58 -16.98 -20.54 -18.22
N THR A 59 -17.45 -21.77 -18.31
CA THR A 59 -18.69 -22.21 -17.66
C THR A 59 -18.48 -22.51 -16.17
N GLU A 60 -19.57 -22.57 -15.41
CA GLU A 60 -19.54 -22.92 -13.98
C GLU A 60 -18.88 -24.29 -13.74
N GLU A 61 -19.19 -25.29 -14.59
CA GLU A 61 -18.61 -26.63 -14.52
C GLU A 61 -17.09 -26.63 -14.71
N GLU A 62 -16.59 -25.87 -15.68
CA GLU A 62 -15.15 -25.70 -15.94
C GLU A 62 -14.46 -24.98 -14.78
N TYR A 63 -15.10 -23.94 -14.22
CA TYR A 63 -14.59 -23.22 -13.06
C TYR A 63 -14.41 -24.16 -11.86
N PHE A 64 -15.42 -24.97 -11.53
CA PHE A 64 -15.34 -25.90 -10.39
C PHE A 64 -14.28 -26.99 -10.59
N ARG A 65 -14.15 -27.53 -11.81
CA ARG A 65 -13.13 -28.54 -12.14
C ARG A 65 -11.71 -27.97 -12.03
N MET A 66 -11.48 -26.76 -12.53
CA MET A 66 -10.16 -26.13 -12.43
C MET A 66 -9.84 -25.76 -10.98
N LYS A 67 -10.83 -25.29 -10.23
CA LYS A 67 -10.68 -24.98 -8.80
C LYS A 67 -10.37 -26.21 -7.94
N SER A 68 -10.92 -27.38 -8.26
CA SER A 68 -10.57 -28.62 -7.55
C SER A 68 -9.12 -29.03 -7.84
N ILE A 69 -8.67 -28.94 -9.10
CA ILE A 69 -7.30 -29.28 -9.50
C ILE A 69 -6.26 -28.37 -8.85
N LEU A 70 -6.57 -27.08 -8.65
CA LEU A 70 -5.63 -26.13 -8.03
C LEU A 70 -5.47 -26.31 -6.52
N ARG A 71 -6.39 -27.04 -5.87
CA ARG A 71 -6.41 -27.24 -4.42
C ARG A 71 -5.81 -28.58 -3.98
N ASP A 72 -5.62 -29.51 -4.92
CA ASP A 72 -4.89 -30.78 -4.78
C ASP A 72 -3.40 -30.61 -5.13
#